data_AF-A0A9W7D646-F1
#
_entry.id   AF-A0A9W7D646-F1
#
_cell.length_a   1.000
_cell.length_b   1.000
_cell.length_c   1.000
_cell.angle_alpha   90.00
_cell.angle_beta   90.00
_cell.angle_gamma   90.00
#
_symmetry.space_group_name_H-M   'P 1'
#
loop_
_entity.id
_entity.type
_entity.pdbx_description
1 polymer ?
#
loop_
_entity_poly.entity_id
_entity_poly.type
_entity_poly.pdbx_seq_one_letter_code
_entity_poly.pdbx_strand_id
1 'polypeptide(L)'
;MTRITLVLFVLATAAHCISSASVSLVRDDLKEVATPRGSSIDASAMQTILHGVQQEHPESLYLLAMMKYYGHGVDQNAVAAVTLLGRAAERGHRDAEFALGVMYGQGEGVPRSDSLSASWLAKSAARGHVDAKWMLAT
;
A
#
# COMPACT_ATOMS: atom_id res chain seq x y z
N MET A 1 -14.58 8.58 55.96
CA MET A 1 -15.93 9.15 55.76
C MET A 1 -15.94 9.82 54.39
N THR A 2 -16.51 9.13 53.40
CA THR A 2 -17.65 9.59 52.53
C THR A 2 -17.26 10.71 51.55
N ARG A 3 -17.42 10.62 50.22
CA ARG A 3 -18.61 10.30 49.38
C ARG A 3 -18.09 9.96 47.95
N ILE A 4 -18.44 8.87 47.27
CA ILE A 4 -19.69 8.54 46.54
C ILE A 4 -20.17 9.66 45.60
N THR A 5 -20.00 9.49 44.27
CA THR A 5 -21.01 9.70 43.18
C THR A 5 -20.38 9.23 41.85
N LEU A 6 -20.51 7.95 41.44
CA LEU A 6 -21.51 7.39 40.52
C LEU A 6 -22.27 8.40 39.63
N VAL A 7 -21.94 8.46 38.34
CA VAL A 7 -22.90 8.85 37.29
C VAL A 7 -22.88 7.78 36.21
N LEU A 8 -24.04 7.13 36.09
CA LEU A 8 -24.44 6.10 35.14
C LEU A 8 -25.10 6.77 33.91
N PHE A 9 -25.21 5.98 32.83
CA PHE A 9 -26.00 6.22 31.60
C PHE A 9 -25.39 7.28 30.66
N VAL A 10 -25.21 7.01 29.36
CA VAL A 10 -26.28 6.64 28.41
C VAL A 10 -25.76 5.66 27.35
N LEU A 11 -26.49 4.55 27.20
CA LEU A 11 -26.52 3.74 25.98
C LEU A 11 -27.02 4.59 24.81
N ALA A 12 -26.22 4.72 23.75
CA ALA A 12 -26.71 5.14 22.44
C ALA A 12 -26.49 3.97 21.46
N THR A 13 -27.56 3.19 21.29
CA THR A 13 -27.71 2.19 20.24
C THR A 13 -27.83 2.85 18.87
N ALA A 14 -27.19 2.23 17.88
CA ALA A 14 -27.60 2.08 16.48
C ALA A 14 -28.09 3.30 15.69
N ALA A 15 -27.36 3.67 14.64
CA ALA A 15 -27.84 3.63 13.23
C ALA A 15 -26.94 4.47 12.30
N HIS A 16 -26.87 4.04 11.04
CA HIS A 16 -26.20 4.63 9.86
C HIS A 16 -24.71 4.28 9.75
N CYS A 17 -24.31 3.15 9.14
CA CYS A 17 -24.57 2.69 7.78
C CYS A 17 -24.08 3.69 6.70
N ILE A 18 -22.99 3.28 6.05
CA ILE A 18 -22.52 3.64 4.69
C ILE A 18 -21.96 5.05 4.52
N SER A 19 -20.63 5.16 4.52
CA SER A 19 -19.88 5.70 3.38
C SER A 19 -18.37 5.66 3.67
N SER A 20 -17.68 4.65 3.12
CA SER A 20 -16.27 4.77 2.69
C SER A 20 -15.88 3.51 1.93
N ALA A 21 -16.61 3.23 0.84
CA ALA A 21 -16.13 2.34 -0.20
C ALA A 21 -15.08 3.09 -1.04
N SER A 22 -13.95 3.42 -0.42
CA SER A 22 -12.73 3.83 -1.12
C SER A 22 -11.69 2.77 -0.83
N VAL A 23 -11.78 1.69 -1.60
CA VAL A 23 -10.71 0.73 -1.93
C VAL A 23 -9.49 0.84 -1.00
N SER A 24 -9.57 0.19 0.16
CA SER A 24 -8.45 0.00 1.09
C SER A 24 -7.61 -1.22 0.72
N LEU A 25 -7.60 -1.63 -0.56
CA LEU A 25 -7.00 -2.89 -1.06
C LEU A 25 -5.46 -2.94 -0.99
N VAL A 26 -4.81 -1.99 -0.31
CA VAL A 26 -3.36 -1.98 -0.06
C VAL A 26 -3.04 -1.83 1.45
N ARG A 27 -4.05 -1.62 2.31
CA ARG A 27 -3.81 -1.13 3.68
C ARG A 27 -3.39 -2.16 4.72
N ASP A 28 -3.61 -3.45 4.49
CA ASP A 28 -3.44 -4.43 5.58
C ASP A 28 -2.24 -5.37 5.41
N ASP A 29 -1.79 -5.67 4.18
CA ASP A 29 -0.66 -6.61 3.98
C ASP A 29 0.72 -5.95 4.11
N LEU A 30 0.83 -4.64 3.89
CA LEU A 30 2.10 -3.91 4.04
C LEU A 30 2.51 -3.68 5.50
N LYS A 31 1.62 -3.93 6.47
CA LYS A 31 1.96 -3.90 7.89
C LYS A 31 2.82 -5.10 8.31
N GLU A 32 2.79 -6.21 7.56
CA GLU A 32 3.55 -7.42 7.90
C GLU A 32 4.90 -7.52 7.17
N VAL A 33 5.04 -6.91 5.98
CA VAL A 33 6.30 -6.95 5.23
C VAL A 33 7.40 -6.09 5.88
N ALA A 34 7.03 -5.17 6.78
CA ALA A 34 7.96 -4.33 7.53
C ALA A 34 7.75 -4.46 9.06
N THR A 35 8.13 -5.61 9.61
CA THR A 35 8.31 -5.88 11.06
C THR A 35 7.06 -5.86 11.96
N PRO A 36 7.04 -6.67 13.05
CA PRO A 36 5.91 -6.71 13.97
C PRO A 36 5.72 -5.38 14.73
N ARG A 37 4.54 -4.78 14.57
CA ARG A 37 3.97 -3.70 15.43
C ARG A 37 4.80 -2.40 15.53
N GLY A 38 4.57 -1.48 14.60
CA GLY A 38 4.67 -0.03 14.87
C GLY A 38 6.05 0.52 15.22
N SER A 39 7.12 -0.25 15.09
CA SER A 39 8.49 0.24 15.15
C SER A 39 8.81 1.06 13.91
N SER A 40 9.39 2.24 14.10
CA SER A 40 10.07 2.98 13.03
C SER A 40 11.01 2.03 12.28
N ILE A 41 11.06 2.10 10.95
CA ILE A 41 12.09 1.41 10.17
C ILE A 41 13.44 1.80 10.78
N ASP A 42 14.11 0.84 11.40
CA ASP A 42 15.38 1.11 12.03
C ASP A 42 16.45 1.28 10.94
N ALA A 43 17.56 1.93 11.29
CA ALA A 43 18.63 2.20 10.33
C ALA A 43 19.15 0.91 9.68
N SER A 44 19.11 -0.22 10.40
CA SER A 44 19.51 -1.54 9.90
C SER A 44 18.56 -2.09 8.83
N ALA A 45 17.23 -2.05 9.07
CA ALA A 45 16.25 -2.47 8.07
C ALA A 45 16.34 -1.59 6.82
N MET A 46 16.47 -0.27 7.00
CA MET A 46 16.67 0.65 5.87
C MET A 46 17.92 0.28 5.06
N GLN A 47 19.05 0.03 5.74
CA GLN A 47 20.29 -0.36 5.07
C GLN A 47 20.12 -1.67 4.28
N THR A 48 19.37 -2.63 4.82
CA THR A 48 19.07 -3.90 4.15
C THR A 48 18.24 -3.69 2.89
N ILE A 49 17.20 -2.85 2.97
CA ILE A 49 16.37 -2.47 1.81
C ILE A 49 17.23 -1.78 0.75
N LEU A 50 18.05 -0.79 1.14
CA LEU A 50 18.90 -0.05 0.21
C LEU A 50 19.94 -0.96 -0.47
N HIS A 51 20.54 -1.89 0.27
CA HIS A 51 21.42 -2.89 -0.31
C HIS A 51 20.68 -3.79 -1.31
N GLY A 52 19.47 -4.25 -0.98
CA GLY A 52 18.64 -5.01 -1.90
C GLY A 52 18.24 -4.21 -3.16
N VAL A 53 17.98 -2.91 -3.03
CA VAL A 53 17.72 -2.01 -4.17
C VAL A 53 18.94 -1.87 -5.08
N GLN A 54 20.15 -1.83 -4.53
CA GLN A 54 21.39 -1.84 -5.33
C GLN A 54 21.56 -3.14 -6.12
N GLN A 55 21.11 -4.26 -5.55
CA GLN A 55 21.09 -5.56 -6.22
C GLN A 55 19.84 -5.76 -7.10
N GLU A 56 19.00 -4.73 -7.23
CA GLU A 56 17.74 -4.75 -7.97
C GLU A 56 16.79 -5.89 -7.53
N HIS A 57 16.79 -6.23 -6.24
CA HIS A 57 15.87 -7.23 -5.71
C HIS A 57 14.43 -6.72 -5.79
N PRO A 58 13.49 -7.48 -6.39
CA PRO A 58 12.13 -7.01 -6.64
C PRO A 58 11.38 -6.62 -5.36
N GLU A 59 11.57 -7.38 -4.28
CA GLU A 59 11.00 -7.11 -2.96
C GLU A 59 11.50 -5.79 -2.38
N SER A 60 12.81 -5.55 -2.43
CA SER A 60 13.42 -4.33 -1.88
C SER A 60 13.03 -3.09 -2.67
N LEU A 61 12.91 -3.22 -4.01
CA LEU A 61 12.40 -2.17 -4.88
C LEU A 61 10.95 -1.83 -4.53
N TYR A 62 10.10 -2.83 -4.36
CA TYR A 62 8.71 -2.66 -3.96
C TYR A 62 8.60 -1.98 -2.59
N LEU A 63 9.35 -2.46 -1.59
CA LEU A 63 9.35 -1.90 -0.25
C LEU A 63 9.75 -0.43 -0.23
N LEU A 64 10.88 -0.08 -0.86
CA LEU A 64 11.31 1.32 -0.94
C LEU A 64 10.29 2.18 -1.68
N ALA A 65 9.62 1.63 -2.70
CA ALA A 65 8.55 2.34 -3.40
C ALA A 65 7.38 2.66 -2.48
N MET A 66 6.88 1.69 -1.71
CA MET A 66 5.78 1.90 -0.76
C MET A 66 6.17 2.88 0.34
N MET A 67 7.42 2.82 0.81
CA MET A 67 7.95 3.79 1.76
C MET A 67 7.94 5.21 1.19
N LYS A 68 8.38 5.41 -0.06
CA LYS A 68 8.31 6.70 -0.74
C LYS A 68 6.88 7.13 -1.05
N TYR A 69 5.98 6.19 -1.32
CA TYR A 69 4.59 6.52 -1.59
C TYR A 69 3.85 7.03 -0.35
N TYR A 70 4.09 6.40 0.80
CA TYR A 70 3.44 6.76 2.07
C TYR A 70 4.25 7.73 2.96
N GLY A 71 5.52 7.99 2.64
CA GLY A 71 6.40 8.84 3.45
C GLY A 71 6.92 8.17 4.73
N HIS A 72 7.08 6.83 4.73
CA HIS A 72 7.57 6.10 5.90
C HIS A 72 9.09 6.13 5.97
N GLY A 73 9.66 6.94 6.86
CA GLY A 73 11.10 7.02 7.11
C GLY A 73 11.91 7.63 5.95
N VAL A 74 11.24 8.10 4.89
CA VAL A 74 11.79 8.81 3.74
C VAL A 74 10.79 9.87 3.28
N ASP A 75 11.26 10.89 2.57
CA ASP A 75 10.38 11.89 1.99
C ASP A 75 9.39 11.26 1.02
N GLN A 76 8.12 11.67 1.16
CA GLN A 76 7.05 11.21 0.29
C GLN A 76 7.30 11.71 -1.15
N ASN A 77 7.31 10.78 -2.10
CA ASN A 77 7.48 11.08 -3.51
C ASN A 77 6.84 9.99 -4.36
N ALA A 78 5.62 10.25 -4.83
CA ALA A 78 4.87 9.31 -5.67
C ALA A 78 5.55 9.04 -7.03
N VAL A 79 6.23 10.02 -7.63
CA VAL A 79 6.92 9.84 -8.93
C VAL A 79 8.09 8.85 -8.78
N ALA A 80 8.86 9.01 -7.70
CA ALA A 80 9.93 8.08 -7.37
C ALA A 80 9.40 6.69 -7.01
N ALA A 81 8.25 6.61 -6.32
CA ALA A 81 7.58 5.34 -6.05
C ALA A 81 7.19 4.61 -7.34
N VAL A 82 6.54 5.28 -8.30
CA VAL A 82 6.20 4.67 -9.60
C VAL A 82 7.45 4.15 -10.31
N THR A 83 8.54 4.91 -10.30
CA THR A 83 9.80 4.51 -10.94
C THR A 83 10.35 3.20 -10.33
N LEU A 84 10.31 3.08 -9.01
CA LEU A 84 10.74 1.87 -8.30
C LEU A 84 9.80 0.69 -8.52
N LEU A 85 8.48 0.94 -8.52
CA LEU A 85 7.48 -0.08 -8.84
C LEU A 85 7.66 -0.61 -10.27
N GLY A 86 7.97 0.27 -11.24
CA GLY A 86 8.32 -0.10 -12.61
C GLY A 86 9.45 -1.12 -12.64
N ARG A 87 10.57 -0.81 -11.98
CA ARG A 87 11.73 -1.72 -11.87
C ARG A 87 11.39 -3.04 -11.18
N ALA A 88 10.56 -3.01 -10.14
CA ALA A 88 10.11 -4.22 -9.44
C ALA A 88 9.20 -5.08 -10.32
N ALA A 89 8.26 -4.46 -11.03
CA ALA A 89 7.30 -5.11 -11.92
C ALA A 89 7.98 -5.72 -13.16
N GLU A 90 9.00 -5.06 -13.71
CA GLU A 90 9.86 -5.60 -14.78
C GLU A 90 10.58 -6.89 -14.34
N ARG A 91 10.85 -7.02 -13.05
CA ARG A 91 11.45 -8.22 -12.42
C ARG A 91 10.41 -9.22 -11.91
N GLY A 92 9.15 -9.02 -12.28
CA GLY A 92 8.08 -9.94 -11.95
C GLY A 92 7.57 -9.82 -10.51
N HIS A 93 7.76 -8.68 -9.83
CA HIS A 93 7.07 -8.44 -8.56
C HIS A 93 5.56 -8.23 -8.79
N ARG A 94 4.75 -9.22 -8.44
CA ARG A 94 3.30 -9.24 -8.72
C ARG A 94 2.56 -8.07 -8.07
N ASP A 95 2.91 -7.74 -6.84
CA ASP A 95 2.21 -6.68 -6.10
C ASP A 95 2.66 -5.29 -6.58
N ALA A 96 3.83 -5.20 -7.21
CA ALA A 96 4.27 -3.97 -7.87
C ALA A 96 3.53 -3.75 -9.19
N GLU A 97 3.24 -4.82 -9.94
CA GLU A 97 2.37 -4.76 -11.12
C GLU A 97 0.97 -4.26 -10.73
N PHE A 98 0.41 -4.76 -9.62
CA PHE A 98 -0.87 -4.26 -9.11
C PHE A 98 -0.80 -2.79 -8.70
N ALA A 99 0.20 -2.41 -7.91
CA ALA A 99 0.38 -1.04 -7.45
C ALA A 99 0.56 -0.05 -8.62
N LEU A 100 1.32 -0.40 -9.66
CA LEU A 100 1.40 0.41 -10.90
C LEU A 100 0.03 0.58 -11.55
N GLY A 101 -0.74 -0.51 -11.64
CA GLY A 101 -2.10 -0.47 -12.16
C GLY A 101 -2.97 0.54 -11.43
N VAL A 102 -2.93 0.53 -10.10
CA VAL A 102 -3.66 1.48 -9.26
C VAL A 102 -3.15 2.92 -9.46
N MET A 103 -1.83 3.14 -9.45
CA MET A 103 -1.26 4.49 -9.60
C MET A 103 -1.56 5.12 -10.97
N TYR A 104 -1.55 4.32 -12.06
CA TYR A 104 -1.99 4.81 -13.37
C TYR A 104 -3.51 5.10 -13.41
N GLY A 105 -4.33 4.33 -12.71
CA GLY A 105 -5.79 4.56 -12.65
C GLY A 105 -6.14 5.82 -11.86
N GLN A 106 -5.36 6.13 -10.83
CA GLN A 106 -5.55 7.31 -9.98
C GLN A 106 -4.81 8.55 -10.48
N GLY A 107 -3.79 8.38 -11.33
CA GLY A 107 -2.91 9.46 -11.77
C GLY A 107 -1.95 9.95 -10.67
N GLU A 108 -1.51 9.03 -9.82
CA GLU A 108 -0.62 9.35 -8.71
C GLU A 108 0.84 9.16 -9.12
N GLY A 109 1.66 10.22 -9.05
CA GLY A 109 3.05 10.16 -9.49
C GLY A 109 3.24 9.98 -11.00
N VAL A 110 2.17 9.75 -11.76
CA VAL A 110 2.11 9.64 -13.22
C VAL A 110 0.81 10.22 -13.76
N PRO A 111 0.77 10.64 -15.03
CA PRO A 111 -0.48 10.99 -15.69
C PRO A 111 -1.45 9.80 -15.64
N ARG A 112 -2.73 10.09 -15.34
CA ARG A 112 -3.77 9.08 -15.33
C ARG A 112 -3.88 8.43 -16.71
N SER A 113 -3.93 7.11 -16.73
CA SER A 113 -4.12 6.30 -17.94
C SER A 113 -4.87 5.02 -17.59
N ASP A 114 -6.15 4.99 -17.90
CA ASP A 114 -7.00 3.82 -17.65
C ASP A 114 -6.53 2.61 -18.49
N SER A 115 -5.97 2.86 -19.69
CA SER A 115 -5.40 1.79 -20.53
C SER A 115 -4.16 1.15 -19.91
N LEU A 116 -3.24 1.97 -19.38
CA LEU A 116 -2.05 1.44 -18.69
C LEU A 116 -2.45 0.77 -17.38
N SER A 117 -3.40 1.36 -16.63
CA SER A 117 -3.98 0.77 -15.43
C SER A 117 -4.49 -0.65 -15.70
N ALA A 118 -5.39 -0.80 -16.69
CA ALA A 118 -5.95 -2.10 -17.06
C ALA A 118 -4.88 -3.10 -17.50
N SER A 119 -3.86 -2.66 -18.24
CA SER A 119 -2.77 -3.54 -18.69
C SER A 119 -1.96 -4.12 -17.52
N TRP A 120 -1.61 -3.29 -16.54
CA TRP A 120 -0.86 -3.71 -15.37
C TRP A 120 -1.69 -4.56 -14.42
N LEU A 121 -2.95 -4.18 -14.18
CA LEU A 121 -3.90 -4.99 -13.41
C LEU A 121 -4.11 -6.35 -14.07
N ALA A 122 -4.25 -6.43 -15.40
CA ALA A 122 -4.45 -7.69 -16.10
C ALA A 122 -3.24 -8.60 -15.96
N LYS A 123 -2.03 -8.05 -16.04
CA LYS A 123 -0.79 -8.78 -15.81
C LYS A 123 -0.73 -9.36 -14.39
N SER A 124 -1.04 -8.56 -13.38
CA SER A 124 -1.04 -9.00 -11.98
C SER A 124 -2.15 -10.04 -11.70
N ALA A 125 -3.34 -9.83 -12.26
CA ALA A 125 -4.49 -10.73 -12.17
C ALA A 125 -4.22 -12.10 -12.82
N ALA A 126 -3.57 -12.12 -13.99
CA ALA A 126 -3.16 -13.36 -14.66
C ALA A 126 -2.20 -14.20 -13.79
N ARG A 127 -1.46 -13.55 -12.89
CA ARG A 127 -0.53 -14.18 -11.93
C ARG A 127 -1.17 -14.45 -10.56
N GLY A 128 -2.50 -14.35 -10.48
CA GLY A 128 -3.26 -14.75 -9.30
C GLY A 128 -3.47 -13.65 -8.26
N HIS A 129 -3.11 -12.39 -8.52
CA HIS A 129 -3.41 -11.30 -7.58
C HIS A 129 -4.94 -11.13 -7.46
N VAL A 130 -5.46 -11.33 -6.26
CA VAL A 130 -6.92 -11.39 -6.01
C VAL A 130 -7.55 -10.02 -6.22
N ASP A 131 -6.94 -8.96 -5.69
CA ASP A 131 -7.47 -7.60 -5.83
C ASP A 131 -7.44 -7.10 -7.27
N ALA A 132 -6.39 -7.44 -8.02
CA ALA A 132 -6.32 -7.13 -9.45
C ALA A 132 -7.44 -7.83 -10.24
N LYS A 133 -7.74 -9.10 -9.93
CA LYS A 133 -8.87 -9.83 -10.53
C LYS A 133 -10.20 -9.17 -10.19
N TRP A 134 -10.41 -8.81 -8.93
CA TRP A 134 -11.63 -8.15 -8.47
C TRP A 134 -11.82 -6.79 -9.16
N MET A 135 -10.75 -5.99 -9.26
CA MET A 135 -10.77 -4.65 -9.85
C MET A 135 -11.06 -4.67 -11.36
N LEU A 136 -10.66 -5.73 -12.08
CA LEU A 136 -11.00 -5.89 -13.50
C LEU A 136 -12.39 -6.49 -13.74
N ALA A 137 -12.99 -7.11 -12.72
CA ALA A 137 -14.31 -7.69 -12.81
C ALA A 137 -15.44 -6.71 -12.46
N THR A 138 -15.10 -5.55 -11.88
CA THR A 138 -16.02 -4.48 -11.47
C THR A 138 -16.11 -3.39 -12.52
#